data_AF-A0A1S1LHM7-F1
#
_entry.id   AF-A0A1S1LHM7-F1
#
_cell.length_a   1.000
_cell.length_b   1.000
_cell.length_c   1.000
_cell.angle_alpha   90.00
_cell.angle_beta   90.00
_cell.angle_gamma   90.00
#
_symmetry.space_group_name_H-M   'P 1'
#
loop_
_entity.id
_entity.type
_entity.pdbx_description
1 polymer ?
#
loop_
_entity_poly.entity_id
_entity_poly.type
_entity_poly.pdbx_seq_one_letter_code
_entity_poly.pdbx_strand_id
1 'polypeptide(L)'
;MKAYLYASAEGAAAGILAPRFMDIADLYRRGFLDDDSTVWVNAEAPDSSMWALTDRSEYIYLHHAARPGYVRRNTSGRLRWGRNNDGSKDTPEVDLEPESIPGGADTPVTLIVKHRYPREPLKVIDGAALAKMHNGTWASGNRTVIDLPAYVPVQRQPVSEYEINHARHHGARFLMKTLSAANAEALRNNLQLHACEIPAERLQEINAHMDAVERYADSHVLDLFGRYLNQNSGPDAAVLFGQMRQEYADRPAAELFGRLRAETDRLHHGAGGADDQS
;
A
#
# COMPACT_ATOMS: atom_id res chain seq x y z
N MET A 1 7.88 -15.06 -10.32
CA MET A 1 6.46 -14.65 -10.27
C MET A 1 5.95 -14.39 -11.68
N LYS A 2 4.76 -14.89 -12.01
CA LYS A 2 4.15 -14.68 -13.33
C LYS A 2 3.26 -13.44 -13.33
N ALA A 3 3.27 -12.68 -14.42
CA ALA A 3 2.37 -11.55 -14.59
C ALA A 3 1.74 -11.56 -15.99
N TYR A 4 0.50 -11.10 -16.07
CA TYR A 4 -0.16 -10.74 -17.33
C TYR A 4 -0.43 -9.25 -17.32
N LEU A 5 0.18 -8.53 -18.25
CA LEU A 5 0.17 -7.07 -18.26
C LEU A 5 -0.47 -6.55 -19.53
N TYR A 6 -1.41 -5.62 -19.37
CA TYR A 6 -1.98 -4.88 -20.49
C TYR A 6 -1.73 -3.37 -20.34
N ALA A 7 -1.24 -2.79 -21.43
CA ALA A 7 -1.27 -1.36 -21.74
C ALA A 7 -1.34 -1.23 -23.27
N SER A 8 -2.08 -0.25 -23.80
CA SER A 8 -1.98 0.09 -25.22
C SER A 8 -0.59 0.65 -25.54
N ALA A 9 -0.27 0.79 -26.83
CA ALA A 9 0.97 1.44 -27.26
C ALA A 9 1.08 2.87 -26.73
N GLU A 10 -0.02 3.62 -26.71
CA GLU A 10 -0.06 4.98 -26.17
C GLU A 10 0.15 4.99 -24.65
N GLY A 11 -0.52 4.09 -23.93
CA GLY A 11 -0.35 3.94 -22.49
C GLY A 11 1.08 3.55 -22.11
N ALA A 12 1.67 2.60 -22.84
CA ALA A 12 3.05 2.19 -22.64
C ALA A 12 4.03 3.35 -22.89
N ALA A 13 3.83 4.12 -23.96
CA ALA A 13 4.64 5.32 -24.24
C ALA A 13 4.48 6.41 -23.17
N ALA A 14 3.30 6.52 -22.55
CA ALA A 14 3.03 7.42 -21.43
C ALA A 14 3.59 6.91 -20.08
N GLY A 15 4.15 5.71 -20.03
CA GLY A 15 4.79 5.16 -18.82
C GLY A 15 3.81 4.69 -17.74
N ILE A 16 2.54 4.44 -18.07
CA ILE A 16 1.50 4.07 -17.07
C ILE A 16 1.74 2.70 -16.41
N LEU A 17 2.64 1.89 -16.96
CA LEU A 17 3.07 0.63 -16.37
C LEU A 17 3.96 0.83 -15.15
N ALA A 18 4.72 1.93 -15.06
CA ALA A 18 5.71 2.11 -14.01
C ALA A 18 5.10 2.10 -12.59
N PRO A 19 4.00 2.83 -12.29
CA PRO A 19 3.34 2.72 -10.99
C PRO A 19 2.90 1.29 -10.65
N ARG A 20 2.47 0.51 -11.64
CA ARG A 20 2.03 -0.88 -11.43
C ARG A 20 3.17 -1.80 -11.05
N PHE A 21 4.34 -1.64 -11.68
CA PHE A 21 5.54 -2.36 -11.28
C PHE A 21 6.02 -1.98 -9.87
N MET A 22 5.91 -0.71 -9.49
CA MET A 22 6.20 -0.26 -8.11
C MET A 22 5.25 -0.92 -7.10
N ASP A 23 3.96 -0.99 -7.41
CA ASP A 23 2.96 -1.65 -6.56
C ASP A 23 3.25 -3.13 -6.38
N ILE A 24 3.53 -3.85 -7.47
CA ILE A 24 3.90 -5.27 -7.44
C ILE A 24 5.19 -5.48 -6.62
N ALA A 25 6.21 -4.64 -6.83
CA ALA A 25 7.48 -4.72 -6.12
C ALA A 25 7.31 -4.51 -4.61
N ASP A 26 6.44 -3.57 -4.20
CA ASP A 26 6.12 -3.35 -2.79
C ASP A 26 5.36 -4.51 -2.17
N LEU A 27 4.36 -5.05 -2.87
CA LEU A 27 3.60 -6.20 -2.40
C LEU A 27 4.50 -7.44 -2.27
N TYR A 28 5.44 -7.63 -3.19
CA TYR A 28 6.45 -8.68 -3.12
C TYR A 28 7.43 -8.47 -1.96
N ARG A 29 7.96 -7.25 -1.78
CA ARG A 29 8.83 -6.89 -0.65
C ARG A 29 8.16 -7.14 0.71
N ARG A 30 6.84 -6.99 0.79
CA ARG A 30 6.03 -7.24 1.99
C ARG A 30 5.60 -8.71 2.16
N GLY A 31 5.94 -9.59 1.22
CA GLY A 31 5.58 -11.01 1.24
C GLY A 31 4.11 -11.29 0.91
N PHE A 32 3.34 -10.27 0.52
CA PHE A 32 1.97 -10.45 0.03
C PHE A 32 1.94 -11.08 -1.36
N LEU A 33 2.94 -10.80 -2.19
CA LEU A 33 3.26 -11.58 -3.39
C LEU A 33 4.56 -12.37 -3.17
N ASP A 34 4.70 -13.48 -3.86
CA ASP A 34 5.88 -14.34 -3.85
C ASP A 34 6.17 -14.89 -5.26
N ASP A 35 7.14 -15.80 -5.37
CA ASP A 35 7.56 -16.35 -6.66
C ASP A 35 6.49 -17.21 -7.34
N ASP A 36 5.61 -17.84 -6.56
CA ASP A 36 4.51 -18.69 -7.02
C ASP A 36 3.24 -17.90 -7.37
N SER A 37 3.21 -16.61 -7.02
CA SER A 37 2.08 -15.74 -7.31
C SER A 37 1.91 -15.52 -8.81
N THR A 38 0.65 -15.34 -9.24
CA THR A 38 0.33 -14.86 -10.59
C THR A 38 -0.55 -13.62 -10.51
N VAL A 39 -0.20 -12.55 -11.22
CA VAL A 39 -0.99 -11.30 -11.24
C VAL A 39 -1.49 -10.95 -12.63
N TRP A 40 -2.67 -10.34 -12.72
CA TRP A 40 -3.23 -9.75 -13.93
C TRP A 40 -3.44 -8.26 -13.70
N VAL A 41 -2.80 -7.44 -14.51
CA VAL A 41 -2.82 -5.99 -14.36
C VAL A 41 -3.20 -5.32 -15.66
N ASN A 42 -4.29 -4.55 -15.63
CA ASN A 42 -4.63 -3.60 -16.66
C ASN A 42 -4.12 -2.22 -16.22
N ALA A 43 -3.03 -1.75 -16.81
CA ALA A 43 -2.44 -0.47 -16.43
C ALA A 43 -3.28 0.75 -16.86
N GLU A 44 -4.24 0.54 -17.77
CA GLU A 44 -5.22 1.55 -18.20
C GLU A 44 -6.50 1.54 -17.36
N ALA A 45 -6.61 0.63 -16.38
CA ALA A 45 -7.68 0.71 -15.40
C ALA A 45 -7.56 2.05 -14.64
N PRO A 46 -8.68 2.76 -14.40
CA PRO A 46 -8.67 4.05 -13.72
C PRO A 46 -8.23 3.92 -12.24
N ASP A 47 -8.33 2.71 -11.69
CA ASP A 47 -7.99 2.37 -10.32
C ASP A 47 -6.70 1.55 -10.21
N SER A 48 -6.07 1.63 -9.05
CA SER A 48 -4.91 0.79 -8.69
C SER A 48 -5.35 -0.61 -8.27
N SER A 49 -5.99 -1.32 -9.18
CA SER A 49 -6.46 -2.68 -8.95
C SER A 49 -5.72 -3.71 -9.78
N MET A 50 -5.77 -4.95 -9.31
CA MET A 50 -5.26 -6.12 -10.01
C MET A 50 -6.04 -7.35 -9.60
N TRP A 51 -5.99 -8.39 -10.44
CA TRP A 51 -6.36 -9.73 -10.00
C TRP A 51 -5.09 -10.47 -9.59
N ALA A 52 -5.16 -11.29 -8.56
CA ALA A 52 -4.04 -12.15 -8.18
C ALA A 52 -4.47 -13.57 -7.85
N LEU A 53 -3.56 -14.49 -8.11
CA LEU A 53 -3.51 -15.81 -7.54
C LEU A 53 -2.34 -15.83 -6.56
N THR A 54 -2.66 -15.83 -5.27
CA THR A 54 -1.71 -15.95 -4.16
C THR A 54 -1.88 -17.34 -3.55
N ASP A 55 -2.38 -17.45 -2.31
CA ASP A 55 -2.95 -18.69 -1.77
C ASP A 55 -4.39 -18.94 -2.25
N ARG A 56 -5.04 -17.89 -2.78
CA ARG A 56 -6.36 -17.93 -3.41
C ARG A 56 -6.45 -16.97 -4.59
N SER A 57 -7.50 -17.11 -5.39
CA SER A 57 -7.87 -16.18 -6.44
C SER A 57 -8.64 -14.99 -5.85
N GLU A 58 -8.15 -13.77 -6.04
CA GLU A 58 -8.78 -12.58 -5.47
C GLU A 58 -8.61 -11.31 -6.31
N TYR A 59 -9.58 -10.41 -6.15
CA TYR A 59 -9.47 -9.02 -6.60
C TYR A 59 -8.75 -8.19 -5.54
N ILE A 60 -7.72 -7.47 -5.94
CA ILE A 60 -6.96 -6.57 -5.07
C ILE A 60 -7.20 -5.13 -5.51
N TYR A 61 -7.51 -4.28 -4.55
CA TYR A 61 -7.47 -2.83 -4.72
C TYR A 61 -6.41 -2.25 -3.79
N LEU A 62 -5.42 -1.57 -4.35
CA LEU A 62 -4.35 -0.93 -3.60
C LEU A 62 -4.63 0.58 -3.47
N HIS A 63 -5.04 1.00 -2.28
CA HIS A 63 -5.28 2.40 -1.98
C HIS A 63 -4.00 3.09 -1.48
N HIS A 64 -3.57 4.13 -2.20
CA HIS A 64 -2.42 4.95 -1.81
C HIS A 64 -2.90 6.14 -0.98
N ALA A 65 -2.75 6.03 0.34
CA ALA A 65 -3.17 7.07 1.27
C ALA A 65 -1.95 7.78 1.86
N ALA A 66 -2.09 9.08 2.14
CA ALA A 66 -1.09 9.77 2.94
C ALA A 66 -1.00 9.20 4.37
N ARG A 67 -2.15 8.81 4.94
CA ARG A 67 -2.35 8.33 6.32
C ARG A 67 -3.23 7.07 6.34
N PRO A 68 -3.17 6.22 7.37
CA PRO A 68 -3.91 4.96 7.42
C PRO A 68 -5.43 5.11 7.26
N GLY A 69 -6.07 6.03 7.98
CA GLY A 69 -7.52 6.25 7.89
C GLY A 69 -8.38 5.13 8.49
N TYR A 70 -9.60 4.99 7.96
CA TYR A 70 -10.62 4.06 8.42
C TYR A 70 -11.22 3.29 7.25
N VAL A 71 -11.30 1.97 7.36
CA VAL A 71 -12.10 1.12 6.47
C VAL A 71 -13.37 0.69 7.20
N ARG A 72 -14.51 0.82 6.53
CA ARG A 72 -15.81 0.34 7.01
C ARG A 72 -16.31 -0.77 6.09
N ARG A 73 -16.64 -1.91 6.69
CA ARG A 73 -17.50 -2.92 6.05
C ARG A 73 -18.95 -2.65 6.41
N ASN A 74 -19.81 -2.56 5.41
CA ASN A 74 -21.26 -2.47 5.62
C ASN A 74 -21.93 -3.87 5.53
N THR A 75 -23.22 -3.92 5.78
CA THR A 75 -24.01 -5.16 5.73
C THR A 75 -24.11 -5.77 4.33
N SER A 76 -23.97 -4.98 3.26
CA SER A 76 -23.91 -5.47 1.88
C SER A 76 -22.50 -5.96 1.48
N GLY A 77 -21.53 -5.95 2.40
CA GLY A 77 -20.17 -6.42 2.13
C GLY A 77 -19.29 -5.46 1.35
N ARG A 78 -19.70 -4.20 1.18
CA ARG A 78 -18.86 -3.13 0.59
C ARG A 78 -17.72 -2.77 1.53
N LEU A 79 -16.55 -2.50 0.97
CA LEU A 79 -15.41 -1.96 1.71
C LEU A 79 -15.24 -0.49 1.35
N ARG A 80 -15.36 0.39 2.36
CA ARG A 80 -15.36 1.84 2.18
C ARG A 80 -14.24 2.47 2.98
N TRP A 81 -13.32 3.17 2.34
CA TRP A 81 -12.23 3.86 3.03
C TRP A 81 -12.46 5.37 3.10
N GLY A 82 -12.10 5.97 4.23
CA GLY A 82 -12.03 7.42 4.39
C GLY A 82 -10.99 7.83 5.45
N ARG A 83 -10.60 9.11 5.46
CA ARG A 83 -9.56 9.63 6.37
C ARG A 83 -9.94 9.52 7.85
N ASN A 84 -11.22 9.58 8.15
CA ASN A 84 -11.78 9.45 9.49
C ASN A 84 -13.02 8.54 9.47
N ASN A 85 -13.58 8.24 10.65
CA ASN A 85 -14.73 7.37 10.78
C ASN A 85 -15.93 7.84 9.93
N ASP A 86 -16.29 9.12 10.03
CA ASP A 86 -17.45 9.67 9.33
C ASP A 86 -17.24 9.71 7.81
N GLY A 87 -16.02 10.03 7.36
CA GLY A 87 -15.63 9.98 5.94
C GLY A 87 -15.78 8.57 5.36
N SER A 88 -15.47 7.52 6.11
CA SER A 88 -15.69 6.13 5.65
C SER A 88 -17.19 5.77 5.48
N LYS A 89 -18.09 6.58 6.04
CA LYS A 89 -19.54 6.36 6.05
C LYS A 89 -20.27 7.29 5.07
N ASP A 90 -20.01 8.58 5.13
CA ASP A 90 -20.84 9.59 4.45
C ASP A 90 -20.24 9.98 3.10
N THR A 91 -18.91 10.12 3.02
CA THR A 91 -18.17 10.56 1.82
C THR A 91 -16.87 9.78 1.63
N PRO A 92 -16.96 8.46 1.36
CA PRO A 92 -15.77 7.63 1.24
C PRO A 92 -14.96 8.04 0.00
N GLU A 93 -13.64 8.00 0.13
CA GLU A 93 -12.73 8.23 -1.00
C GLU A 93 -12.53 6.94 -1.82
N VAL A 94 -12.71 5.78 -1.19
CA VAL A 94 -12.75 4.48 -1.87
C VAL A 94 -14.04 3.77 -1.47
N ASP A 95 -14.76 3.24 -2.45
CA ASP A 95 -15.96 2.47 -2.22
C ASP A 95 -15.97 1.25 -3.14
N LEU A 96 -15.60 0.10 -2.59
CA LEU A 96 -15.56 -1.16 -3.32
C LEU A 96 -16.90 -1.88 -3.18
N GLU A 97 -17.67 -1.84 -4.26
CA GLU A 97 -18.94 -2.53 -4.37
C GLU A 97 -18.74 -3.94 -4.95
N PRO A 98 -19.08 -5.01 -4.21
CA PRO A 98 -18.85 -6.38 -4.65
C PRO A 98 -19.45 -6.72 -6.02
N GLU A 99 -20.63 -6.17 -6.31
CA GLU A 99 -21.38 -6.38 -7.54
C GLU A 99 -20.69 -5.76 -8.75
N SER A 100 -19.82 -4.76 -8.53
CA SER A 100 -19.05 -4.08 -9.59
C SER A 100 -17.76 -4.81 -9.96
N ILE A 101 -17.36 -5.82 -9.18
CA ILE A 101 -16.10 -6.54 -9.32
C ILE A 101 -16.32 -7.77 -10.23
N PRO A 102 -15.40 -8.09 -11.16
CA PRO A 102 -15.52 -9.29 -11.98
C PRO A 102 -15.70 -10.57 -11.14
N GLY A 103 -16.84 -11.25 -11.28
CA GLY A 103 -17.22 -12.42 -10.48
C GLY A 103 -18.28 -12.13 -9.41
N GLY A 104 -18.66 -10.87 -9.21
CA GLY A 104 -19.78 -10.47 -8.36
C GLY A 104 -19.53 -10.70 -6.87
N ALA A 105 -20.62 -10.79 -6.11
CA ALA A 105 -20.61 -10.70 -4.65
C ALA A 105 -19.74 -11.75 -3.94
N ASP A 106 -19.62 -12.95 -4.52
CA ASP A 106 -18.87 -14.07 -3.94
C ASP A 106 -17.36 -13.98 -4.16
N THR A 107 -16.90 -13.09 -5.04
CA THR A 107 -15.49 -12.86 -5.32
C THR A 107 -14.73 -12.47 -4.05
N PRO A 108 -13.60 -13.12 -3.72
CA PRO A 108 -12.67 -12.62 -2.71
C PRO A 108 -12.12 -11.24 -3.08
N VAL A 109 -12.25 -10.29 -2.17
CA VAL A 109 -11.83 -8.90 -2.35
C VAL A 109 -10.90 -8.49 -1.23
N THR A 110 -9.72 -7.99 -1.61
CA THR A 110 -8.70 -7.50 -0.70
C THR A 110 -8.45 -6.02 -0.94
N LEU A 111 -8.79 -5.19 0.05
CA LEU A 111 -8.41 -3.78 0.08
C LEU A 111 -7.09 -3.62 0.83
N ILE A 112 -6.04 -3.25 0.11
CA ILE A 112 -4.72 -2.99 0.69
C ILE A 112 -4.55 -1.48 0.81
N VAL A 113 -4.27 -0.98 2.01
CA VAL A 113 -4.00 0.43 2.27
C VAL A 113 -2.50 0.62 2.47
N LYS A 114 -1.88 1.33 1.52
CA LYS A 114 -0.48 1.74 1.58
C LYS A 114 -0.40 3.18 2.08
N HIS A 115 0.36 3.40 3.15
CA HIS A 115 0.59 4.73 3.73
C HIS A 115 1.99 4.86 4.33
N ARG A 116 2.38 6.09 4.70
CA ARG A 116 3.74 6.43 5.17
C ARG A 116 3.88 6.49 6.69
N TYR A 117 2.86 6.08 7.44
CA TYR A 117 2.80 6.20 8.91
C TYR A 117 2.76 4.83 9.58
N PRO A 118 3.87 4.07 9.65
CA PRO A 118 3.89 2.71 10.18
C PRO A 118 3.54 2.60 11.68
N ARG A 119 3.56 3.72 12.41
CA ARG A 119 3.21 3.78 13.84
C ARG A 119 1.73 4.10 14.08
N GLU A 120 0.99 4.46 13.04
CA GLU A 120 -0.44 4.71 13.11
C GLU A 120 -1.18 3.54 12.45
N PRO A 121 -2.00 2.79 13.18
CA PRO A 121 -2.69 1.64 12.61
C PRO A 121 -3.86 2.08 11.75
N LEU A 122 -4.09 1.35 10.66
CA LEU A 122 -5.37 1.30 9.99
C LEU A 122 -6.46 0.83 10.96
N LYS A 123 -7.63 1.46 10.87
CA LYS A 123 -8.79 1.10 11.68
C LYS A 123 -9.84 0.46 10.79
N VAL A 124 -10.34 -0.71 11.19
CA VAL A 124 -11.43 -1.38 10.50
C VAL A 124 -12.67 -1.34 11.36
N ILE A 125 -13.81 -0.99 10.77
CA ILE A 125 -15.12 -1.00 11.41
C ILE A 125 -15.95 -2.06 10.69
N ASP A 126 -16.38 -3.08 11.43
CA ASP A 126 -17.28 -4.13 10.92
C ASP A 126 -18.60 -4.05 11.66
N GLY A 127 -19.68 -3.75 10.92
CA GLY A 127 -20.96 -3.37 11.51
C GLY A 127 -20.85 -2.09 12.34
N ALA A 128 -21.07 -2.21 13.65
CA ALA A 128 -21.05 -1.08 14.59
C ALA A 128 -19.77 -0.98 15.44
N ALA A 129 -18.85 -1.95 15.34
CA ALA A 129 -17.69 -2.05 16.22
C ALA A 129 -16.38 -1.86 15.47
N LEU A 130 -15.39 -1.33 16.18
CA LEU A 130 -14.00 -1.37 15.73
C LEU A 130 -13.52 -2.83 15.77
N ALA A 131 -13.16 -3.38 14.61
CA ALA A 131 -12.64 -4.72 14.49
C ALA A 131 -11.13 -4.72 14.77
N LYS A 132 -10.65 -5.79 15.42
CA LYS A 132 -9.23 -5.98 15.68
C LYS A 132 -8.54 -6.46 14.41
N MET A 133 -7.42 -5.83 14.07
CA MET A 133 -6.50 -6.33 13.05
C MET A 133 -5.44 -7.20 13.72
N HIS A 134 -5.06 -8.27 13.03
CA HIS A 134 -4.00 -9.20 13.43
C HIS A 134 -2.94 -9.17 12.34
N ASN A 135 -1.68 -8.85 12.69
CA ASN A 135 -0.57 -8.81 11.73
C ASN A 135 -0.85 -7.91 10.52
N GLY A 136 -1.42 -6.73 10.78
CA GLY A 136 -1.83 -5.79 9.74
C GLY A 136 -2.98 -6.28 8.87
N THR A 137 -3.66 -7.37 9.23
CA THR A 137 -4.73 -7.98 8.44
C THR A 137 -6.03 -8.05 9.23
N TRP A 138 -7.14 -7.75 8.57
CA TRP A 138 -8.48 -8.11 9.03
C TRP A 138 -9.19 -8.85 7.90
N ALA A 139 -9.96 -9.89 8.25
CA ALA A 139 -10.74 -10.64 7.28
C ALA A 139 -12.09 -11.04 7.86
N SER A 140 -13.12 -11.01 7.02
CA SER A 140 -14.46 -11.53 7.32
C SER A 140 -15.09 -12.07 6.05
N GLY A 141 -15.26 -13.40 5.98
CA GLY A 141 -15.74 -14.07 4.76
C GLY A 141 -14.79 -13.84 3.60
N ASN A 142 -15.31 -13.38 2.47
CA ASN A 142 -14.58 -13.07 1.24
C ASN A 142 -14.09 -11.60 1.17
N ARG A 143 -13.96 -10.94 2.33
CA ARG A 143 -13.43 -9.58 2.44
C ARG A 143 -12.18 -9.57 3.29
N THR A 144 -11.15 -8.91 2.80
CA THR A 144 -9.89 -8.74 3.50
C THR A 144 -9.46 -7.28 3.41
N VAL A 145 -8.91 -6.77 4.51
CA VAL A 145 -8.31 -5.44 4.59
C VAL A 145 -6.90 -5.60 5.12
N ILE A 146 -5.93 -5.00 4.44
CA ILE A 146 -4.52 -5.05 4.79
C ILE A 146 -4.00 -3.63 5.03
N ASP A 147 -3.44 -3.41 6.20
CA ASP A 147 -2.53 -2.30 6.52
C ASP A 147 -1.14 -2.72 6.05
N LEU A 148 -0.72 -2.21 4.88
CA LEU A 148 0.50 -2.69 4.23
C LEU A 148 1.78 -2.43 5.06
N PRO A 149 1.95 -1.27 5.72
CA PRO A 149 3.07 -1.05 6.63
C PRO A 149 3.13 -2.01 7.83
N ALA A 150 1.98 -2.42 8.38
CA ALA A 150 1.89 -3.33 9.53
C ALA A 150 1.72 -4.82 9.14
N TYR A 151 1.64 -5.13 7.84
CA TYR A 151 1.40 -6.47 7.34
C TYR A 151 2.55 -7.41 7.68
N VAL A 152 2.20 -8.59 8.21
CA VAL A 152 3.13 -9.71 8.37
C VAL A 152 2.58 -10.89 7.58
N PRO A 153 3.34 -11.45 6.62
CA PRO A 153 2.88 -12.54 5.79
C PRO A 153 2.56 -13.78 6.62
N VAL A 154 1.50 -14.47 6.25
CA VAL A 154 1.11 -15.76 6.82
C VAL A 154 1.58 -16.89 5.92
N GLN A 155 1.75 -18.09 6.49
CA GLN A 155 2.08 -19.26 5.71
C GLN A 155 0.95 -19.56 4.72
N ARG A 156 1.30 -19.62 3.42
CA ARG A 156 0.34 -19.88 2.35
C ARG A 156 -0.07 -21.34 2.31
N GLN A 157 -1.32 -21.56 1.97
CA GLN A 157 -1.82 -22.89 1.67
C GLN A 157 -1.53 -23.24 0.20
N PRO A 158 -1.32 -24.52 -0.13
CA PRO A 158 -1.25 -24.95 -1.52
C PRO A 158 -2.53 -24.55 -2.27
N VAL A 159 -2.35 -23.95 -3.44
CA VAL A 159 -3.44 -23.46 -4.27
C VAL A 159 -4.18 -24.64 -4.89
N SER A 160 -5.51 -24.67 -4.75
CA SER A 160 -6.34 -25.70 -5.37
C SER A 160 -6.49 -25.49 -6.88
N GLU A 161 -6.85 -26.56 -7.62
CA GLU A 161 -7.15 -26.45 -9.04
C GLU A 161 -8.31 -25.49 -9.34
N TYR A 162 -9.29 -25.43 -8.42
CA TYR A 162 -10.39 -24.46 -8.49
C TYR A 162 -9.85 -23.03 -8.50
N GLU A 163 -8.99 -22.66 -7.55
CA GLU A 163 -8.42 -21.31 -7.45
C GLU A 163 -7.58 -20.95 -8.69
N ILE A 164 -6.82 -21.91 -9.23
CA ILE A 164 -6.05 -21.72 -10.47
C ILE A 164 -6.97 -21.39 -11.64
N ASN A 165 -8.04 -22.17 -11.83
CA ASN A 165 -8.98 -21.98 -12.94
C ASN A 165 -9.82 -20.71 -12.76
N HIS A 166 -10.24 -20.43 -11.53
CA HIS A 166 -10.95 -19.21 -11.17
C HIS A 166 -10.10 -17.97 -11.47
N ALA A 167 -8.82 -17.97 -11.07
CA ALA A 167 -7.91 -16.86 -11.35
C ALA A 167 -7.63 -16.66 -12.83
N ARG A 168 -7.43 -17.74 -13.60
CA ARG A 168 -7.27 -17.64 -15.06
C ARG A 168 -8.49 -17.01 -15.73
N HIS A 169 -9.70 -17.42 -15.32
CA HIS A 169 -10.94 -16.89 -15.86
C HIS A 169 -11.13 -15.40 -15.52
N HIS A 170 -11.10 -15.07 -14.23
CA HIS A 170 -11.40 -13.73 -13.75
C HIS A 170 -10.25 -12.74 -13.99
N GLY A 171 -9.00 -13.19 -13.91
CA GLY A 171 -7.83 -12.38 -14.26
C GLY A 171 -7.82 -11.98 -15.73
N ALA A 172 -8.14 -12.89 -16.65
CA ALA A 172 -8.29 -12.54 -18.06
C ALA A 172 -9.44 -11.53 -18.28
N ARG A 173 -10.57 -11.70 -17.60
CA ARG A 173 -11.68 -10.73 -17.64
C ARG A 173 -11.28 -9.36 -17.09
N PHE A 174 -10.48 -9.34 -16.02
CA PHE A 174 -9.97 -8.11 -15.42
C PHE A 174 -9.10 -7.32 -16.40
N LEU A 175 -8.20 -7.99 -17.14
CA LEU A 175 -7.40 -7.33 -18.19
C LEU A 175 -8.24 -6.61 -19.24
N MET A 176 -9.44 -7.11 -19.51
CA MET A 176 -10.33 -6.58 -20.55
C MET A 176 -11.30 -5.48 -20.06
N LYS A 177 -11.31 -5.15 -18.76
CA LYS A 177 -12.36 -4.31 -18.11
C LYS A 177 -12.61 -2.95 -18.78
N THR A 178 -11.57 -2.32 -19.34
CA THR A 178 -11.65 -0.99 -19.97
C THR A 178 -11.53 -1.02 -21.49
N LEU A 179 -11.47 -2.22 -22.09
CA LEU A 179 -11.20 -2.38 -23.51
C LEU A 179 -12.47 -2.30 -24.34
N SER A 180 -12.33 -1.81 -25.58
CA SER A 180 -13.34 -2.00 -26.60
C SER A 180 -13.54 -3.50 -26.88
N ALA A 181 -14.71 -3.89 -27.41
CA ALA A 181 -14.99 -5.30 -27.73
C ALA A 181 -13.96 -5.91 -28.68
N ALA A 182 -13.48 -5.14 -29.67
CA ALA A 182 -12.45 -5.60 -30.61
C ALA A 182 -11.10 -5.84 -29.91
N ASN A 183 -10.68 -4.93 -29.04
CA ASN A 183 -9.42 -5.08 -28.29
C ASN A 183 -9.50 -6.20 -27.25
N ALA A 184 -10.65 -6.38 -26.61
CA ALA A 184 -10.90 -7.50 -25.71
C ALA A 184 -10.83 -8.85 -26.44
N GLU A 185 -11.38 -8.94 -27.65
CA GLU A 185 -11.29 -10.15 -28.49
C GLU A 185 -9.84 -10.42 -28.93
N ALA A 186 -9.12 -9.38 -29.37
CA ALA A 186 -7.71 -9.50 -29.74
C ALA A 186 -6.85 -9.98 -28.55
N LEU A 187 -7.07 -9.42 -27.36
CA LEU A 187 -6.39 -9.85 -26.12
C LEU A 187 -6.73 -11.31 -25.80
N ARG A 188 -8.01 -11.70 -25.89
CA ARG A 188 -8.44 -13.09 -25.61
C ARG A 188 -7.74 -14.11 -26.51
N ASN A 189 -7.61 -13.79 -27.79
CA ASN A 189 -6.96 -14.67 -28.77
C ASN A 189 -5.43 -14.68 -28.66
N ASN A 190 -4.84 -13.74 -27.92
CA ASN A 190 -3.39 -13.54 -27.82
C ASN A 190 -2.90 -13.34 -26.37
N LEU A 191 -3.61 -13.90 -25.38
CA LEU A 191 -3.31 -13.66 -23.96
C LEU A 191 -1.87 -14.01 -23.57
N GLN A 192 -1.27 -15.00 -24.24
CA GLN A 192 0.13 -15.40 -24.07
C GLN A 192 1.14 -14.30 -24.41
N LEU A 193 0.80 -13.35 -25.30
CA LEU A 193 1.68 -12.22 -25.64
C LEU A 193 1.77 -11.21 -24.50
N HIS A 194 0.79 -11.22 -23.60
CA HIS A 194 0.73 -10.35 -22.42
C HIS A 194 1.38 -10.99 -21.19
N ALA A 195 1.77 -12.26 -21.28
CA ALA A 195 2.41 -12.97 -20.19
C ALA A 195 3.90 -12.62 -20.12
N CYS A 196 4.38 -12.29 -18.93
CA CYS A 196 5.81 -12.16 -18.64
C CYS A 196 6.15 -12.80 -17.29
N GLU A 197 7.36 -13.33 -17.20
CA GLU A 197 7.94 -13.69 -15.91
C GLU A 197 8.67 -12.47 -15.35
N ILE A 198 8.41 -12.17 -14.07
CA ILE A 198 9.12 -11.13 -13.33
C ILE A 198 10.03 -11.84 -12.32
N PRO A 199 11.36 -11.86 -12.56
CA PRO A 199 12.31 -12.43 -11.62
C PRO A 199 12.37 -11.64 -10.31
N ALA A 200 12.65 -12.34 -9.21
CA ALA A 200 12.80 -11.73 -7.89
C ALA A 200 13.84 -10.61 -7.88
N GLU A 201 14.94 -10.78 -8.62
CA GLU A 201 16.02 -9.80 -8.73
C GLU A 201 15.54 -8.48 -9.33
N ARG A 202 14.60 -8.53 -10.29
CA ARG A 202 14.02 -7.32 -10.89
C ARG A 202 13.11 -6.58 -9.92
N LEU A 203 12.34 -7.31 -9.11
CA LEU A 203 11.51 -6.70 -8.06
C LEU A 203 12.38 -6.08 -6.97
N GLN A 204 13.48 -6.72 -6.60
CA GLN A 204 14.46 -6.18 -5.66
C GLN A 204 15.15 -4.92 -6.21
N GLU A 205 15.51 -4.90 -7.51
CA GLU A 205 16.08 -3.74 -8.19
C GLU A 205 15.12 -2.54 -8.19
N ILE A 206 13.84 -2.76 -8.50
CA ILE A 206 12.80 -1.72 -8.43
C ILE A 206 12.70 -1.15 -7.01
N ASN A 207 12.64 -2.01 -5.99
CA ASN A 207 12.59 -1.58 -4.60
C ASN A 207 13.83 -0.76 -4.21
N ALA A 208 15.03 -1.18 -4.63
CA ALA A 208 16.26 -0.45 -4.37
C ALA A 208 16.26 0.96 -5.01
N HIS A 209 15.71 1.10 -6.21
CA HIS A 209 15.53 2.40 -6.85
C HIS A 209 14.50 3.27 -6.13
N MET A 210 13.40 2.69 -5.67
CA MET A 210 12.41 3.41 -4.86
C MET A 210 13.02 3.93 -3.56
N ASP A 211 13.77 3.08 -2.84
CA ASP A 211 14.46 3.46 -1.61
C ASP A 211 15.54 4.54 -1.86
N ALA A 212 16.18 4.54 -3.04
CA ALA A 212 17.13 5.59 -3.42
C ALA A 212 16.43 6.94 -3.64
N VAL A 213 15.25 6.94 -4.29
CA VAL A 213 14.44 8.16 -4.46
C VAL A 213 13.94 8.68 -3.12
N GLU A 214 13.50 7.80 -2.22
CA GLU A 214 13.08 8.19 -0.87
C GLU A 214 14.22 8.82 -0.06
N ARG A 215 15.42 8.22 -0.06
CA ARG A 215 16.59 8.79 0.60
C ARG A 215 16.98 10.17 0.05
N TYR A 216 16.89 10.34 -1.26
CA TYR A 216 17.13 11.64 -1.89
C TYR A 216 16.10 12.68 -1.46
N ALA A 217 14.82 12.30 -1.35
CA ALA A 217 13.79 13.22 -0.85
C ALA A 217 14.00 13.56 0.64
N ASP A 218 14.36 12.58 1.46
CA ASP A 218 14.65 12.75 2.88
C ASP A 218 15.77 13.76 3.13
N SER A 219 16.84 13.77 2.33
CA SER A 219 17.92 14.75 2.52
C SER A 219 17.43 16.20 2.37
N HIS A 220 16.50 16.46 1.45
CA HIS A 220 15.89 17.79 1.28
C HIS A 220 14.95 18.15 2.44
N VAL A 221 14.22 17.18 3.00
CA VAL A 221 13.37 17.38 4.18
C VAL A 221 14.22 17.79 5.38
N LEU A 222 15.37 17.15 5.59
CA LEU A 222 16.29 17.49 6.67
C LEU A 222 16.83 18.93 6.53
N ASP A 223 17.18 19.34 5.32
CA ASP A 223 17.62 20.71 5.05
C ASP A 223 16.51 21.75 5.23
N LEU A 224 15.27 21.43 4.83
CA LEU A 224 14.11 22.29 5.08
C LEU A 224 13.83 22.44 6.57
N PHE A 225 13.85 21.33 7.32
CA PHE A 225 13.56 21.36 8.74
C PHE A 225 14.66 22.05 9.56
N GLY A 226 15.94 21.85 9.21
CA GLY A 226 17.04 22.59 9.83
C GLY A 226 16.90 24.11 9.63
N ARG A 227 16.50 24.55 8.43
CA ARG A 227 16.17 25.97 8.17
C ARG A 227 14.98 26.45 9.00
N TYR A 228 13.94 25.64 9.13
CA TYR A 228 12.77 25.97 9.95
C TYR A 228 13.14 26.16 11.42
N LEU A 229 13.92 25.23 12.01
CA LEU A 229 14.39 25.34 13.40
C LEU A 229 15.26 26.58 13.62
N ASN A 230 16.20 26.85 12.72
CA ASN A 230 17.06 28.04 12.81
C ASN A 230 16.27 29.35 12.83
N GLN A 231 15.09 29.38 12.19
CA GLN A 231 14.25 30.58 12.11
C GLN A 231 13.21 30.67 13.23
N ASN A 232 12.68 29.54 13.69
CA ASN A 232 11.48 29.50 14.54
C ASN A 232 11.72 28.83 15.90
N SER A 233 12.93 28.37 16.17
CA SER A 233 13.31 27.74 17.44
C SER A 233 14.59 28.37 17.98
N GLY A 234 14.77 28.33 19.30
CA GLY A 234 15.98 28.85 19.95
C GLY A 234 17.26 28.13 19.49
N PRO A 235 18.44 28.75 19.67
CA PRO A 235 19.73 28.22 19.18
C PRO A 235 20.02 26.79 19.65
N ASP A 236 19.54 26.40 20.84
CA ASP A 236 19.75 25.06 21.40
C ASP A 236 19.07 23.95 20.59
N ALA A 237 17.89 24.21 20.03
CA ALA A 237 17.15 23.24 19.21
C ALA A 237 17.82 23.01 17.85
N ALA A 238 18.39 24.06 17.28
CA ALA A 238 19.16 23.99 16.04
C ALA A 238 20.47 23.21 16.23
N VAL A 239 21.19 23.45 17.34
CA VAL A 239 22.42 22.73 17.69
C VAL A 239 22.14 21.26 17.93
N LEU A 240 21.11 20.93 18.71
CA LEU A 240 20.68 19.56 18.97
C LEU A 240 20.33 18.84 17.66
N PHE A 241 19.53 19.46 16.79
CA PHE A 241 19.19 18.86 15.50
C PHE A 241 20.42 18.67 14.60
N GLY A 242 21.37 19.61 14.58
CA GLY A 242 22.62 19.49 13.84
C GLY A 242 23.49 18.31 14.30
N GLN A 243 23.61 18.11 15.61
CA GLN A 243 24.33 16.97 16.20
C GLN A 243 23.65 15.65 15.85
N MET A 244 22.33 15.58 16.03
CA MET A 244 21.57 14.37 15.72
C MET A 244 21.59 14.07 14.21
N ARG A 245 21.59 15.08 13.34
CA ARG A 245 21.75 14.87 11.89
C ARG A 245 23.08 14.19 11.54
N GLN A 246 24.16 14.53 12.23
CA GLN A 246 25.46 13.89 12.01
C GLN A 246 25.47 12.45 12.53
N GLU A 247 24.90 12.22 13.72
CA GLU A 247 24.80 10.86 14.31
C GLU A 247 23.90 9.93 13.48
N TYR A 248 22.88 10.49 12.81
CA TYR A 248 21.89 9.77 12.03
C TYR A 248 22.08 9.94 10.51
N ALA A 249 23.27 10.33 10.04
CA ALA A 249 23.51 10.66 8.63
C ALA A 249 23.12 9.54 7.66
N ASP A 250 23.27 8.28 8.09
CA ASP A 250 22.95 7.08 7.30
C ASP A 250 21.58 6.44 7.65
N ARG A 251 20.75 7.11 8.47
CA ARG A 251 19.46 6.58 8.94
C ARG A 251 18.26 7.29 8.30
N PRO A 252 17.09 6.63 8.21
CA PRO A 252 15.87 7.27 7.70
C PRO A 252 15.48 8.50 8.51
N ALA A 253 15.01 9.56 7.84
CA ALA A 253 14.68 10.83 8.51
C ALA A 253 13.62 10.65 9.63
N ALA A 254 12.69 9.70 9.45
CA ALA A 254 11.68 9.37 10.45
C ALA A 254 12.26 8.94 11.81
N GLU A 255 13.42 8.27 11.83
CA GLU A 255 14.10 7.91 13.09
C GLU A 255 14.65 9.14 13.81
N LEU A 256 15.36 10.00 13.06
CA LEU A 256 15.89 11.26 13.57
C LEU A 256 14.79 12.13 14.17
N PHE A 257 13.68 12.32 13.45
CA PHE A 257 12.54 13.10 13.93
C PHE A 257 11.86 12.48 15.15
N GLY A 258 11.73 11.15 15.19
CA GLY A 258 11.21 10.43 16.34
C GLY A 258 12.07 10.66 17.60
N ARG A 259 13.40 10.68 17.43
CA ARG A 259 14.36 10.94 18.51
C ARG A 259 14.36 12.41 18.95
N LEU A 260 14.34 13.34 18.00
CA LEU A 260 14.29 14.77 18.30
C LEU A 260 13.07 15.10 19.16
N ARG A 261 11.89 14.58 18.79
CA ARG A 261 10.66 14.76 19.59
C ARG A 261 10.86 14.26 21.04
N ALA A 262 11.42 13.06 21.21
CA ALA A 262 11.65 12.49 22.52
C ALA A 262 12.62 13.30 23.39
N GLU A 263 13.70 13.87 22.81
CA GLU A 263 14.63 14.72 23.55
C GLU A 263 14.05 16.11 23.84
N THR A 264 13.31 16.72 22.91
CA THR A 264 12.59 17.98 23.15
C THR A 264 11.57 17.85 24.27
N ASP A 265 10.81 16.74 24.30
CA ASP A 265 9.86 16.46 25.38
C ASP A 265 10.56 16.35 26.75
N ARG A 266 11.74 15.71 26.81
CA ARG A 266 12.56 15.62 28.03
C ARG A 266 13.09 16.97 28.50
N LEU A 267 13.54 17.82 27.59
CA LEU A 267 14.01 19.17 27.93
C LEU A 267 12.89 20.03 28.53
N HIS A 268 11.65 19.88 28.02
CA HIS A 268 10.49 20.59 28.57
C HIS A 268 9.96 19.99 29.89
N HIS A 269 10.13 18.69 30.14
CA HIS A 269 9.67 18.04 31.38
C HIS A 269 10.73 18.00 32.49
N GLY A 270 12.02 18.12 32.15
CA GLY A 270 13.11 18.21 33.12
C GLY A 270 13.27 19.58 33.77
N ALA A 271 12.77 20.65 33.14
CA ALA A 271 12.84 22.01 33.68
C ALA A 271 11.81 22.30 34.79
N GLY A 272 10.82 21.43 35.02
CA GLY A 272 9.75 21.62 36.02
C GLY A 272 9.96 20.91 37.37
N GLY A 273 11.08 20.20 37.56
CA GLY A 273 11.29 19.32 38.73
C GLY A 273 12.33 19.79 39.75
N ALA A 274 12.88 21.00 39.62
CA ALA A 274 14.01 21.46 40.43
C ALA A 274 13.67 22.53 41.50
N ASP A 275 12.40 22.93 41.64
CA ASP A 275 12.00 24.06 42.51
C ASP A 275 11.09 23.68 43.69
N ASP A 276 11.20 22.45 44.22
CA ASP A 276 10.42 22.09 45.42
C ASP A 276 11.22 21.21 46.39
N GLN A 277 12.36 21.73 46.87
CA GLN A 277 12.94 21.38 48.17
C GLN A 277 13.68 22.58 48.77
N SER A 278 12.95 23.41 49.51
CA SER A 278 13.49 24.27 50.57
C SER A 278 12.46 24.43 51.68
#